data_AF-A0A9D5KA91-F1
#
_entry.id   AF-A0A9D5KA91-F1
#
_cell.length_a   1.000
_cell.length_b   1.000
_cell.length_c   1.000
_cell.angle_alpha   90.00
_cell.angle_beta   90.00
_cell.angle_gamma   90.00
#
_symmetry.space_group_name_H-M   'P 1'
#
loop_
_entity.id
_entity.type
_entity.pdbx_description
1 polymer ?
#
loop_
_entity_poly.entity_id
_entity_poly.type
_entity_poly.pdbx_seq_one_letter_code
_entity_poly.pdbx_strand_id
1 'polypeptide(L)'
;TKQQARDIIANEADRSGSHYVVDRWVGGLLTNYSNIYKRIQRYSELDGVIADKQFDDLLEKEQVRMLRLHRKMSKLYRGVKNMESLPAMMFVVDPVKEATAVAEARRIGIPIIALIDTNGDPDVIDYPIPGNDDAMRSIRLVTGVISDAVMRAKKAFDVDLEDESEDESDKSEA
;
A
#
# COMPACT_ATOMS: atom_id res chain seq x y z
N THR A 1 10.19 -6.65 -6.24
CA THR A 1 9.03 -7.51 -5.97
C THR A 1 8.85 -8.68 -6.93
N LYS A 2 8.55 -9.85 -6.36
CA LYS A 2 8.23 -11.12 -7.04
C LYS A 2 7.02 -10.95 -7.98
N GLN A 3 7.08 -11.56 -9.17
CA GLN A 3 6.02 -11.43 -10.17
C GLN A 3 4.72 -12.13 -9.72
N GLN A 4 4.87 -13.25 -9.01
CA GLN A 4 3.79 -14.06 -8.46
C GLN A 4 2.93 -13.28 -7.46
N ALA A 5 3.52 -12.32 -6.73
CA ALA A 5 2.85 -11.57 -5.67
C ALA A 5 2.12 -10.31 -6.18
N ARG A 6 2.48 -9.77 -7.35
CA ARG A 6 2.05 -8.42 -7.77
C ARG A 6 0.54 -8.29 -7.90
N ASP A 7 -0.05 -9.17 -8.69
CA ASP A 7 -1.48 -9.09 -8.98
C ASP A 7 -2.30 -9.50 -7.76
N ILE A 8 -1.77 -10.41 -6.93
CA ILE A 8 -2.43 -10.83 -5.69
C ILE A 8 -2.51 -9.66 -4.71
N ILE A 9 -1.37 -9.05 -4.41
CA ILE A 9 -1.29 -7.95 -3.44
C ILE A 9 -2.11 -6.77 -3.92
N ALA A 10 -2.02 -6.40 -5.20
CA ALA A 10 -2.80 -5.28 -5.75
C ALA A 10 -4.31 -5.53 -5.57
N ASN A 11 -4.81 -6.69 -6.01
CA ASN A 11 -6.24 -6.99 -5.93
C ASN A 11 -6.76 -7.07 -4.49
N GLU A 12 -6.01 -7.70 -3.57
CA GLU A 12 -6.44 -7.79 -2.16
C GLU A 12 -6.32 -6.47 -1.42
N ALA A 13 -5.33 -5.64 -1.77
CA ALA A 13 -5.20 -4.30 -1.21
C ALA A 13 -6.33 -3.38 -1.71
N ASP A 14 -6.64 -3.41 -3.01
CA ASP A 14 -7.78 -2.69 -3.58
C ASP A 14 -9.10 -3.13 -2.93
N ARG A 15 -9.28 -4.44 -2.71
CA ARG A 15 -10.46 -5.01 -2.02
C ARG A 15 -10.59 -4.54 -0.57
N SER A 16 -9.49 -4.46 0.18
CA SER A 16 -9.49 -4.03 1.58
C SER A 16 -9.39 -2.51 1.76
N GLY A 17 -9.24 -1.74 0.67
CA GLY A 17 -8.95 -0.31 0.71
C GLY A 17 -7.64 0.00 1.42
N SER A 18 -6.65 -0.89 1.30
CA SER A 18 -5.30 -0.73 1.85
C SER A 18 -4.35 -0.21 0.78
N HIS A 19 -3.31 0.53 1.20
CA HIS A 19 -2.26 0.98 0.29
C HIS A 19 -1.29 -0.16 -0.05
N TYR A 20 -0.67 -0.12 -1.22
CA TYR A 20 0.23 -1.18 -1.67
C TYR A 20 1.40 -0.70 -2.54
N VAL A 21 2.44 -1.51 -2.58
CA VAL A 21 3.59 -1.38 -3.50
C VAL A 21 3.91 -2.75 -4.07
N VAL A 22 3.78 -2.92 -5.38
CA VAL A 22 3.91 -4.24 -6.04
C VAL A 22 5.00 -4.31 -7.11
N ASP A 23 5.47 -3.18 -7.63
CA ASP A 23 6.49 -3.18 -8.68
C ASP A 23 7.89 -3.04 -8.09
N ARG A 24 8.23 -1.83 -7.63
CA ARG A 24 9.54 -1.53 -7.06
C ARG A 24 9.38 -0.62 -5.86
N TRP A 25 9.94 -1.03 -4.73
CA TRP A 25 10.12 -0.17 -3.58
C TRP A 25 11.05 1.00 -3.93
N VAL A 26 10.55 2.22 -3.75
CA VAL A 26 11.35 3.43 -3.91
C VAL A 26 12.08 3.70 -2.59
N GLY A 27 13.40 3.65 -2.59
CA GLY A 27 14.17 3.95 -1.39
C GLY A 27 13.84 5.34 -0.82
N GLY A 28 13.58 5.41 0.47
CA GLY A 28 13.10 6.60 1.16
C GLY A 28 11.58 6.73 1.21
N LEU A 29 10.81 5.76 0.74
CA LEU A 29 9.34 5.79 0.75
C LEU A 29 8.79 6.04 2.15
N LEU A 30 9.38 5.41 3.17
CA LEU A 30 8.96 5.56 4.56
C LEU A 30 9.84 6.58 5.28
N THR A 31 11.15 6.50 5.08
CA THR A 31 12.09 7.28 5.88
C THR A 31 12.31 8.71 5.39
N ASN A 32 11.96 9.01 4.14
CA ASN A 32 12.00 10.35 3.55
C ASN A 32 10.62 10.72 2.97
N TYR A 33 9.58 10.41 3.74
CA TYR A 33 8.20 10.52 3.30
C TYR A 33 7.83 11.92 2.82
N SER A 34 8.32 13.00 3.45
CA SER A 34 8.01 14.37 3.03
C SER A 34 8.43 14.70 1.58
N ASN A 35 9.56 14.16 1.12
CA ASN A 35 10.01 14.34 -0.26
C ASN A 35 9.33 13.38 -1.23
N ILE A 36 9.01 12.16 -0.79
CA ILE A 36 8.29 11.18 -1.61
C ILE A 36 6.84 11.60 -1.79
N TYR A 37 6.22 12.17 -0.76
CA TYR A 37 4.87 12.74 -0.80
C TYR A 37 4.74 13.79 -1.90
N LYS A 38 5.71 14.70 -2.04
CA LYS A 38 5.73 15.67 -3.17
C LYS A 38 5.76 14.98 -4.54
N ARG A 39 6.43 13.82 -4.66
CA ARG A 39 6.45 13.04 -5.91
C ARG A 39 5.12 12.33 -6.15
N ILE A 40 4.45 11.86 -5.09
CA ILE A 40 3.11 11.27 -5.16
C ILE A 40 2.10 12.35 -5.57
N GLN A 41 2.17 13.54 -4.98
CA GLN A 41 1.32 14.68 -5.36
C GLN A 41 1.53 15.05 -6.83
N ARG A 42 2.79 15.11 -7.30
CA ARG A 42 3.08 15.35 -8.71
C ARG A 42 2.50 14.27 -9.63
N TYR A 43 2.47 13.01 -9.19
CA TYR A 43 1.79 11.94 -9.91
C TYR A 43 0.28 12.16 -9.94
N SER A 44 -0.33 12.55 -8.82
CA SER A 44 -1.76 12.85 -8.75
C SER A 44 -2.17 14.02 -9.65
N GLU A 45 -1.38 15.09 -9.70
CA GLU A 45 -1.56 16.20 -10.64
C GLU A 45 -1.51 15.73 -12.09
N LEU A 46 -0.52 14.89 -12.43
CA LEU A 46 -0.36 14.37 -13.79
C LEU A 46 -1.53 13.45 -14.19
N ASP A 47 -2.06 12.68 -13.23
CA ASP A 47 -3.24 11.84 -13.41
C ASP A 47 -4.50 12.68 -13.66
N GLY A 48 -4.65 13.80 -12.94
CA GLY A 48 -5.73 14.77 -13.17
C GLY A 48 -5.64 15.42 -14.54
N VAL A 49 -4.46 15.92 -14.93
CA VAL A 49 -4.26 16.53 -16.25
C VAL A 49 -4.59 15.57 -17.39
N ILE A 50 -4.25 14.27 -17.25
CA ILE A 50 -4.54 13.27 -18.30
C ILE A 50 -6.03 12.91 -18.34
N ALA A 51 -6.73 13.01 -17.20
CA ALA A 51 -8.18 12.78 -17.15
C ALA A 51 -8.99 13.98 -17.71
N ASP A 52 -8.41 15.17 -17.70
CA ASP A 52 -9.03 16.38 -18.22
C ASP A 52 -9.10 16.39 -19.75
N LYS A 53 -10.24 16.85 -20.30
CA LYS A 53 -10.46 16.96 -21.76
C LYS A 53 -9.44 17.87 -22.46
N GLN A 54 -8.83 18.81 -21.73
CA GLN A 54 -7.81 19.70 -22.27
C GLN A 54 -6.52 18.96 -22.68
N PHE A 55 -6.31 17.74 -22.21
CA PHE A 55 -5.17 16.92 -22.61
C PHE A 55 -5.21 16.59 -24.11
N ASP A 56 -6.40 16.35 -24.66
CA ASP A 56 -6.58 15.98 -26.07
C ASP A 56 -6.26 17.15 -27.02
N ASP A 57 -6.33 18.39 -26.52
CA ASP A 57 -6.00 19.61 -27.26
C ASP A 57 -4.48 19.89 -27.32
N LEU A 58 -3.66 19.17 -26.55
CA LEU A 58 -2.20 19.32 -26.55
C LEU A 58 -1.57 18.77 -27.83
N LEU A 59 -0.35 19.22 -28.14
CA LEU A 59 0.42 18.63 -29.25
C LEU A 59 0.73 17.16 -28.96
N GLU A 60 0.67 16.32 -29.99
CA GLU A 60 0.94 14.87 -29.90
C GLU A 60 2.30 14.56 -29.23
N LYS A 61 3.33 15.39 -29.49
CA LYS A 61 4.65 15.26 -28.84
C LYS A 61 4.58 15.44 -27.32
N GLU A 62 3.77 16.38 -26.86
CA GLU A 62 3.57 16.66 -25.43
C GLU A 62 2.72 15.57 -24.77
N GLN A 63 1.66 15.13 -25.45
CA GLN A 63 0.84 14.00 -25.01
C GLN A 63 1.69 12.75 -24.80
N VAL A 64 2.52 12.36 -25.78
CA VAL A 64 3.41 11.19 -25.68
C VAL A 64 4.41 11.34 -24.53
N ARG A 65 4.96 12.55 -24.33
CA ARG A 65 5.88 12.82 -23.22
C ARG A 65 5.19 12.65 -21.86
N MET A 66 3.99 13.21 -21.71
CA MET A 66 3.19 13.13 -20.48
C MET A 66 2.76 11.68 -20.20
N LEU A 67 2.25 10.95 -21.19
CA LEU A 67 1.89 9.54 -21.05
C LEU A 67 3.09 8.68 -20.65
N ARG A 68 4.27 8.93 -21.21
CA ARG A 68 5.49 8.20 -20.84
C ARG A 68 5.87 8.47 -19.38
N LEU A 69 5.75 9.71 -18.92
CA LEU A 69 6.01 10.08 -17.53
C LEU A 69 4.96 9.46 -16.60
N HIS A 70 3.68 9.53 -16.95
CA HIS A 70 2.57 8.96 -16.19
C HIS A 70 2.73 7.46 -16.03
N ARG A 71 2.99 6.71 -17.11
CA ARG A 71 3.25 5.26 -17.02
C ARG A 71 4.41 4.93 -16.08
N LYS A 72 5.46 5.76 -16.09
CA LYS A 72 6.62 5.56 -15.19
C LYS A 72 6.23 5.82 -13.73
N MET A 73 5.47 6.88 -13.45
CA MET A 73 5.06 7.22 -12.09
C MET A 73 3.96 6.31 -11.55
N SER A 74 2.98 5.93 -12.37
CA SER A 74 1.90 4.99 -12.04
C SER A 74 2.43 3.62 -11.60
N LYS A 75 3.50 3.13 -12.26
CA LYS A 75 4.19 1.90 -11.82
C LYS A 75 4.72 1.98 -10.38
N LEU A 76 5.10 3.16 -9.92
CA LEU A 76 5.73 3.34 -8.61
C LEU A 76 4.72 3.76 -7.53
N TYR A 77 3.78 4.65 -7.87
CA TYR A 77 3.00 5.38 -6.88
C TYR A 77 1.50 5.07 -6.89
N ARG A 78 0.98 4.24 -7.83
CA ARG A 78 -0.47 4.00 -7.92
C ARG A 78 -1.10 3.53 -6.60
N GLY A 79 -0.46 2.57 -5.92
CA GLY A 79 -1.00 1.99 -4.70
C GLY A 79 -0.78 2.83 -3.44
N VAL A 80 0.00 3.91 -3.53
CA VAL A 80 0.24 4.87 -2.42
C VAL A 80 -0.27 6.27 -2.76
N LYS A 81 -1.05 6.41 -3.85
CA LYS A 81 -1.55 7.71 -4.33
C LYS A 81 -2.38 8.43 -3.26
N ASN A 82 -3.24 7.68 -2.58
CA ASN A 82 -4.18 8.17 -1.57
C ASN A 82 -3.63 8.01 -0.14
N MET A 83 -2.31 7.94 0.03
CA MET A 83 -1.68 7.78 1.33
C MET A 83 -1.34 9.16 1.90
N GLU A 84 -2.05 9.59 2.93
CA GLU A 84 -1.89 10.91 3.56
C GLU A 84 -0.86 10.93 4.69
N SER A 85 -0.69 9.79 5.36
CA SER A 85 0.24 9.62 6.48
C SER A 85 1.05 8.34 6.32
N LEU A 86 2.07 8.17 7.17
CA LEU A 86 2.77 6.91 7.27
C LEU A 86 1.81 5.80 7.75
N PRO A 87 1.98 4.56 7.26
CA PRO A 87 1.14 3.45 7.70
C PRO A 87 1.47 3.05 9.13
N ALA A 88 0.46 2.60 9.88
CA ALA A 88 0.64 2.12 11.25
C ALA A 88 1.27 0.71 11.30
N MET A 89 1.17 -0.06 10.22
CA MET A 89 1.71 -1.41 10.10
C MET A 89 1.96 -1.74 8.63
N MET A 90 2.94 -2.61 8.36
CA MET A 90 3.28 -3.04 7.00
C MET A 90 3.24 -4.56 6.89
N PHE A 91 2.63 -5.06 5.80
CA PHE A 91 2.73 -6.47 5.40
C PHE A 91 3.73 -6.63 4.24
N VAL A 92 4.64 -7.60 4.36
CA VAL A 92 5.69 -7.87 3.37
C VAL A 92 5.66 -9.34 2.94
N VAL A 93 5.81 -9.58 1.63
CA VAL A 93 6.06 -10.91 1.08
C VAL A 93 7.52 -10.99 0.67
N ASP A 94 8.24 -12.00 1.16
CA ASP A 94 9.68 -12.18 0.93
C ASP A 94 10.52 -11.01 1.48
N PRO A 95 10.78 -10.98 2.81
CA PRO A 95 11.57 -9.90 3.43
C PRO A 95 13.03 -9.88 2.96
N VAL A 96 13.56 -11.00 2.44
CA VAL A 96 14.93 -11.07 1.90
C VAL A 96 15.03 -10.22 0.64
N LYS A 97 14.04 -10.34 -0.26
CA LYS A 97 14.00 -9.55 -1.50
C LYS A 97 13.58 -8.10 -1.28
N GLU A 98 12.74 -7.85 -0.28
CA GLU A 98 12.26 -6.51 0.09
C GLU A 98 13.03 -5.92 1.30
N ALA A 99 14.31 -6.28 1.44
CA ALA A 99 15.16 -5.87 2.57
C ALA A 99 15.21 -4.34 2.79
N THR A 100 15.15 -3.53 1.72
CA THR A 100 15.10 -2.08 1.83
C THR A 100 13.82 -1.60 2.52
N ALA A 101 12.67 -2.20 2.19
CA ALA A 101 11.39 -1.85 2.82
C ALA A 101 11.40 -2.21 4.31
N VAL A 102 11.89 -3.41 4.63
CA VAL A 102 12.04 -3.90 6.00
C VAL A 102 12.98 -2.98 6.80
N ALA A 103 14.16 -2.66 6.26
CA ALA A 103 15.13 -1.79 6.93
C ALA A 103 14.58 -0.38 7.17
N GLU A 104 13.84 0.17 6.21
CA GLU A 104 13.20 1.48 6.37
C GLU A 104 12.12 1.46 7.46
N ALA A 105 11.22 0.47 7.44
CA ALA A 105 10.15 0.33 8.42
C ALA A 105 10.69 0.15 9.85
N ARG A 106 11.70 -0.71 10.03
CA ARG A 106 12.38 -0.87 11.32
C ARG A 106 12.99 0.43 11.83
N ARG A 107 13.59 1.23 10.95
CA ARG A 107 14.24 2.48 11.33
C ARG A 107 13.26 3.51 11.89
N ILE A 108 12.02 3.53 11.40
CA ILE A 108 10.98 4.47 11.86
C ILE A 108 10.02 3.84 12.88
N GLY A 109 10.19 2.56 13.22
CA GLY A 109 9.36 1.86 14.20
C GLY A 109 7.98 1.42 13.68
N ILE A 110 7.81 1.22 12.38
CA ILE A 110 6.59 0.61 11.84
C ILE A 110 6.67 -0.91 12.04
N PRO A 111 5.71 -1.54 12.74
CA PRO A 111 5.66 -2.98 12.92
C PRO A 111 5.44 -3.72 11.60
N ILE A 112 6.13 -4.85 11.45
CA ILE A 112 6.19 -5.62 10.21
C ILE A 112 5.58 -7.00 10.42
N ILE A 113 4.57 -7.31 9.62
CA ILE A 113 4.09 -8.68 9.39
C ILE A 113 4.76 -9.17 8.10
N ALA A 114 5.37 -10.34 8.09
CA ALA A 114 5.94 -10.87 6.85
C ALA A 114 5.70 -12.35 6.63
N LEU A 115 5.47 -12.73 5.37
CA LEU A 115 5.53 -14.12 4.93
C LEU A 115 6.99 -14.51 4.70
N ILE A 116 7.49 -15.44 5.51
CA ILE A 116 8.90 -15.85 5.56
C ILE A 116 9.04 -17.29 5.10
N ASP A 117 9.92 -17.53 4.12
CA ASP A 117 10.37 -18.86 3.74
C ASP A 117 11.67 -19.25 4.48
N THR A 118 12.14 -20.48 4.30
CA THR A 118 13.31 -21.07 4.97
C THR A 118 14.61 -20.26 4.92
N ASN A 119 14.74 -19.31 4.00
CA ASN A 119 15.91 -18.46 3.83
C ASN A 119 15.81 -17.09 4.54
N GLY A 120 14.65 -16.73 5.07
CA GLY A 120 14.44 -15.43 5.72
C GLY A 120 14.76 -15.46 7.21
N ASP A 121 15.38 -14.39 7.69
CA ASP A 121 15.68 -14.18 9.10
C ASP A 121 14.41 -13.71 9.84
N PRO A 122 13.85 -14.48 10.80
CA PRO A 122 12.67 -14.07 11.55
C PRO A 122 12.95 -12.93 12.54
N ASP A 123 14.21 -12.72 12.96
CA ASP A 123 14.56 -11.74 13.99
C ASP A 123 14.42 -10.28 13.51
N VAL A 124 14.28 -10.09 12.20
CA VAL A 124 14.08 -8.76 11.60
C VAL A 124 12.60 -8.38 11.43
N ILE A 125 11.68 -9.28 11.77
CA ILE A 125 10.24 -9.14 11.56
C ILE A 125 9.51 -9.27 12.90
N ASP A 126 8.58 -8.35 13.18
CA ASP A 126 7.84 -8.36 14.46
C ASP A 126 6.83 -9.52 14.54
N TYR A 127 6.17 -9.82 13.41
CA TYR A 127 5.17 -10.89 13.30
C TYR A 127 5.48 -11.79 12.09
N PRO A 128 6.43 -12.75 12.24
CA PRO A 128 6.78 -13.66 11.16
C PRO A 128 5.69 -14.72 10.95
N ILE A 129 5.25 -14.88 9.69
CA ILE A 129 4.35 -15.95 9.25
C ILE A 129 5.20 -16.95 8.46
N PRO A 130 5.50 -18.14 9.00
CA PRO A 130 6.24 -19.15 8.26
C PRO A 130 5.39 -19.70 7.11
N GLY A 131 5.92 -19.68 5.89
CA GLY A 131 5.21 -20.21 4.74
C GLY A 131 5.99 -20.06 3.43
N ASN A 132 5.45 -20.63 2.36
CA ASN A 132 6.09 -20.58 1.05
C ASN A 132 5.80 -19.23 0.38
N ASP A 133 6.84 -18.45 0.12
CA ASP A 133 6.75 -17.11 -0.49
C ASP A 133 6.97 -17.11 -2.02
N ASP A 134 7.22 -18.28 -2.63
CA ASP A 134 7.36 -18.50 -4.07
C ASP A 134 6.07 -19.00 -4.72
N ALA A 135 5.26 -19.75 -3.95
CA ALA A 135 4.02 -20.34 -4.42
C ALA A 135 2.88 -19.31 -4.45
N MET A 136 2.36 -19.04 -5.65
CA MET A 136 1.22 -18.12 -5.87
C MET A 136 0.01 -18.45 -4.97
N ARG A 137 -0.30 -19.73 -4.76
CA ARG A 137 -1.41 -20.16 -3.88
C ARG A 137 -1.18 -19.80 -2.42
N SER A 138 0.06 -19.94 -1.94
CA SER A 138 0.45 -19.62 -0.57
C SER A 138 0.36 -18.11 -0.33
N ILE A 139 0.96 -17.31 -1.21
CA ILE A 139 0.88 -15.84 -1.16
C ILE A 139 -0.58 -15.38 -1.17
N ARG A 140 -1.42 -15.96 -2.05
CA ARG A 140 -2.85 -15.63 -2.14
C ARG A 140 -3.58 -15.95 -0.85
N LEU A 141 -3.34 -17.13 -0.27
CA LEU A 141 -3.98 -17.55 0.97
C LEU A 141 -3.65 -16.58 2.10
N VAL A 142 -2.36 -16.32 2.32
CA VAL A 142 -1.90 -15.46 3.43
C VAL A 142 -2.37 -14.02 3.23
N THR A 143 -2.17 -13.46 2.03
CA THR A 143 -2.59 -12.08 1.72
C THR A 143 -4.11 -11.93 1.84
N GLY A 144 -4.88 -12.93 1.38
CA GLY A 144 -6.33 -12.93 1.49
C GLY A 144 -6.81 -12.98 2.95
N VAL A 145 -6.20 -13.82 3.79
CA VAL A 145 -6.52 -13.87 5.23
C VAL A 145 -6.23 -12.54 5.92
N ILE A 146 -5.12 -11.89 5.58
CA ILE A 146 -4.77 -10.56 6.11
C ILE A 146 -5.76 -9.49 5.64
N SER A 147 -6.09 -9.49 4.35
CA SER A 147 -7.10 -8.59 3.76
C SER A 147 -8.46 -8.75 4.45
N ASP A 148 -8.91 -10.00 4.63
CA ASP A 148 -10.16 -10.32 5.33
C ASP A 148 -10.12 -9.85 6.79
N ALA A 149 -8.99 -10.00 7.48
CA ALA A 149 -8.84 -9.50 8.85
C ALA A 149 -8.94 -7.97 8.91
N VAL A 150 -8.28 -7.25 7.99
CA VAL A 150 -8.37 -5.78 7.87
C VAL A 150 -9.80 -5.34 7.62
N MET A 151 -10.52 -5.99 6.70
CA MET A 151 -11.92 -5.65 6.41
C MET A 151 -12.84 -5.91 7.60
N ARG A 152 -12.67 -7.03 8.31
CA ARG A 152 -13.44 -7.32 9.52
C ARG A 152 -13.18 -6.28 10.61
N ALA A 153 -11.92 -5.92 10.82
CA ALA A 153 -11.54 -4.91 11.81
C ALA A 153 -12.10 -3.52 11.47
N LYS A 154 -12.02 -3.10 10.21
CA LYS A 154 -12.63 -1.84 9.75
C LYS A 154 -14.14 -1.82 10.00
N LYS A 155 -14.84 -2.89 9.63
CA LYS A 155 -16.28 -2.97 9.85
C LYS A 155 -16.66 -2.94 11.34
N ALA A 156 -15.91 -3.62 12.19
CA ALA A 156 -16.14 -3.58 13.63
C ALA A 156 -15.92 -2.16 14.19
N PHE A 157 -14.84 -1.51 13.76
CA PHE A 157 -14.55 -0.13 14.15
C PHE A 157 -15.63 0.87 13.71
N ASP A 158 -16.17 0.71 12.49
CA ASP A 158 -17.26 1.56 12.01
C ASP A 158 -18.54 1.37 12.85
N VAL A 159 -18.85 0.14 13.27
CA VAL A 159 -19.99 -0.14 14.16
C VAL A 159 -19.77 0.45 15.56
N ASP A 160 -18.58 0.28 16.14
CA ASP A 160 -18.26 0.84 17.46
C ASP A 160 -18.40 2.38 17.47
N LEU A 161 -18.04 3.05 16.36
CA LEU A 161 -18.23 4.50 16.19
C LEU A 161 -19.69 4.91 16.06
N GLU A 162 -20.50 4.10 15.37
CA GLU A 162 -21.95 4.33 15.25
C GLU A 162 -22.60 4.21 16.64
N ASP A 163 -22.28 3.15 17.39
CA ASP A 163 -22.79 2.92 18.74
C ASP A 163 -22.38 4.06 19.72
N GLU A 164 -21.13 4.53 19.67
CA GLU A 164 -20.66 5.67 20.48
C GLU A 164 -21.40 6.98 20.12
N SER A 165 -21.72 7.19 18.84
CA SER A 165 -22.44 8.38 18.38
C SER A 165 -23.91 8.38 18.80
N GLU A 166 -24.55 7.21 18.83
CA GLU A 166 -25.91 7.04 19.33
C GLU A 166 -25.96 7.30 20.85
N ASP A 167 -25.02 6.73 21.62
CA ASP A 167 -24.90 6.94 23.07
C ASP A 167 -24.61 8.40 23.49
N GLU A 168 -23.88 9.18 22.67
CA GLU A 168 -23.68 10.61 22.91
C GLU A 168 -24.91 11.45 22.59
N SER A 169 -25.67 11.09 21.55
CA SER A 169 -26.89 11.80 21.18
C SER A 169 -28.00 11.64 22.22
N ASP A 170 -28.21 10.42 22.73
CA ASP A 170 -29.17 10.13 23.81
C ASP A 170 -28.82 10.83 25.14
N LYS A 171 -27.53 11.04 25.43
CA LYS A 171 -27.09 11.82 26.61
C LYS A 171 -27.25 13.33 26.45
N SER A 172 -27.33 13.82 25.22
CA SER A 172 -27.49 15.26 24.93
C SER A 172 -28.96 15.71 24.91
N GLU A 173 -29.89 14.77 24.72
CA GLU A 173 -31.34 15.01 24.71
C GLU A 173 -32.02 14.81 26.08
N ALA A 174 -31.29 14.33 27.10
CA ALA A 174 -31.75 14.12 28.48
C ALA A 174 -31.30 15.22 29.45
#